data_AF-A0A662EP23-F1
#
_entry.id   AF-A0A662EP23-F1
#
_cell.length_a   1.000
_cell.length_b   1.000
_cell.length_c   1.000
_cell.angle_alpha   90.00
_cell.angle_beta   90.00
_cell.angle_gamma   90.00
#
_symmetry.space_group_name_H-M   'P 1'
#
loop_
_entity.id
_entity.type
_entity.pdbx_description
1 polymer ?
#
loop_
_entity_poly.entity_id
_entity_poly.type
_entity_poly.pdbx_seq_one_letter_code
_entity_poly.pdbx_strand_id
1 'polypeptide(L)'
;MRIEGLRTKAVLGILALALAGGGVAVLASGYGMGSGLGGTQPLTEAAKQALLTALTGPEGEYAAYAMYTAVINEYGEVEPYLTIREAEARHIQALQRLLDRYGVEYPVENPYLGQVTAPESLEEAARAWAEGEIANVAMYDRLLEAVEGYPDITRVFQNLRRASLEAHLPAFQAAAESGGGLTQVHAGEGMGHPGGRGPQGRAFPVQGCSGHRGR
;
A
#
# COMPACT_ATOMS: atom_id res chain seq x y z
N MET A 1 45.08 18.36 4.84
CA MET A 1 44.59 17.40 5.84
C MET A 1 43.54 18.15 6.66
N ARG A 2 42.25 18.08 6.27
CA ARG A 2 41.15 17.34 6.95
C ARG A 2 41.19 17.54 8.47
N ILE A 3 40.15 17.99 9.17
CA ILE A 3 38.70 17.98 8.93
C ILE A 3 38.08 19.18 9.68
N GLU A 4 37.23 19.96 9.02
CA GLU A 4 36.33 20.91 9.69
C GLU A 4 35.15 20.17 10.32
N GLY A 5 34.67 20.73 11.42
CA GLY A 5 33.71 20.13 12.33
C GLY A 5 32.32 19.91 11.74
N LEU A 6 31.80 18.72 12.03
CA LEU A 6 30.45 18.48 12.53
C LEU A 6 29.36 19.46 12.03
N ARG A 7 28.86 19.22 10.82
CA ARG A 7 27.55 19.76 10.40
C ARG A 7 26.49 18.84 10.95
N THR A 8 26.01 19.12 12.16
CA THR A 8 24.79 18.54 12.73
C THR A 8 23.64 18.82 11.75
N LYS A 9 23.27 17.83 10.93
CA LYS A 9 21.98 17.87 10.23
C LYS A 9 20.94 17.52 11.28
N ALA A 10 20.25 18.53 11.79
CA ALA A 10 19.09 18.32 12.62
C ALA A 10 18.05 17.51 11.82
N VAL A 11 17.74 16.30 12.27
CA VAL A 11 16.56 15.56 11.84
C VAL A 11 15.37 16.32 12.42
N LEU A 12 14.79 17.21 11.62
CA LEU A 12 13.55 17.90 11.95
C LEU A 12 12.41 16.90 11.78
N GLY A 13 12.01 16.28 12.89
CA GLY A 13 10.72 15.59 12.97
C GLY A 13 9.61 16.56 12.61
N ILE A 14 8.85 16.23 11.55
CA ILE A 14 7.72 17.05 11.11
C ILE A 14 6.57 16.81 12.10
N LEU A 15 6.47 17.72 13.07
CA LEU A 15 5.30 17.94 13.89
C LEU A 15 4.25 18.66 13.01
N ALA A 16 3.13 17.99 12.74
CA ALA A 16 2.00 18.58 12.04
C ALA A 16 1.38 19.72 12.88
N LEU A 17 1.49 20.96 12.39
CA LEU A 17 0.81 22.13 12.92
C LEU A 17 -0.45 22.38 12.09
N ALA A 18 -1.63 22.10 12.65
CA ALA A 18 -2.91 22.52 12.10
C ALA A 18 -3.43 23.75 12.87
N LEU A 19 -3.53 24.90 12.20
CA LEU A 19 -4.30 26.04 12.68
C LEU A 19 -5.31 26.50 11.62
N ALA A 20 -6.57 26.36 12.01
CA ALA A 20 -7.80 27.08 11.68
C ALA A 20 -7.83 28.11 10.52
N GLY A 21 -8.91 28.00 9.73
CA GLY A 21 -9.68 29.16 9.27
C GLY A 21 -10.14 29.11 7.82
N GLY A 22 -11.45 29.04 7.60
CA GLY A 22 -12.05 29.31 6.29
C GLY A 22 -13.40 28.66 6.09
N GLY A 23 -14.47 29.27 6.62
CA GLY A 23 -15.84 28.84 6.35
C GLY A 23 -16.24 29.08 4.89
N VAL A 24 -16.96 28.12 4.31
CA VAL A 24 -17.76 28.32 3.10
C VAL A 24 -19.18 27.84 3.40
N ALA A 25 -20.13 28.77 3.35
CA ALA A 25 -21.54 28.47 3.34
C ALA A 25 -21.93 27.93 1.95
N VAL A 26 -22.53 26.75 1.89
CA VAL A 26 -23.21 26.24 0.69
C VAL A 26 -24.71 26.26 0.96
N LEU A 27 -25.42 27.00 0.10
CA LEU A 27 -26.87 27.13 0.11
C LEU A 27 -27.52 25.83 -0.35
N ALA A 28 -28.43 25.32 0.47
CA ALA A 28 -29.33 24.24 0.12
C ALA A 28 -30.35 24.71 -0.93
N SER A 29 -30.48 23.97 -2.04
CA SER A 29 -31.68 23.95 -2.88
C SER A 29 -31.69 22.70 -3.75
N GLY A 30 -32.76 21.92 -3.64
CA GLY A 30 -33.11 20.88 -4.62
C GLY A 30 -33.57 19.56 -4.01
N TYR A 31 -34.82 19.50 -3.56
CA TYR A 31 -35.54 18.24 -3.40
C TYR A 31 -35.73 17.58 -4.78
N GLY A 32 -35.13 16.41 -4.98
CA GLY A 32 -35.43 15.51 -6.08
C GLY A 32 -35.93 14.17 -5.54
N MET A 33 -37.24 13.96 -5.55
CA MET A 33 -37.87 12.66 -5.35
C MET A 33 -37.56 11.78 -6.56
N GLY A 34 -36.74 10.74 -6.35
CA GLY A 34 -36.51 9.66 -7.30
C GLY A 34 -36.55 8.32 -6.56
N SER A 35 -37.71 7.70 -6.53
CA SER A 35 -37.88 6.32 -6.06
C SER A 35 -37.38 5.35 -7.13
N GLY A 36 -36.41 4.49 -6.80
CA GLY A 36 -36.10 3.32 -7.61
C GLY A 36 -34.70 2.73 -7.40
N LEU A 37 -34.65 1.61 -6.67
CA LEU A 37 -33.66 0.52 -6.77
C LEU A 37 -32.23 0.77 -6.25
N GLY A 38 -31.98 0.35 -5.00
CA GLY A 38 -30.62 0.07 -4.50
C GLY A 38 -29.83 1.22 -3.88
N GLY A 39 -30.49 2.29 -3.42
CA GLY A 39 -29.82 3.46 -2.85
C GLY A 39 -29.04 3.14 -1.57
N THR A 40 -27.74 3.41 -1.57
CA THR A 40 -26.93 3.45 -0.35
C THR A 40 -27.51 4.47 0.62
N GLN A 41 -27.63 4.09 1.90
CA GLN A 41 -28.04 5.04 2.95
C GLN A 41 -27.10 6.26 2.92
N PRO A 42 -27.60 7.50 3.06
CA PRO A 42 -26.74 8.67 3.14
C PRO A 42 -25.70 8.51 4.26
N LEU A 43 -24.46 8.93 4.01
CA LEU A 43 -23.42 8.94 5.05
C LEU A 43 -23.75 9.97 6.13
N THR A 44 -23.54 9.60 7.40
CA THR A 44 -23.36 10.58 8.46
C THR A 44 -22.06 11.34 8.22
N GLU A 45 -21.95 12.55 8.76
CA GLU A 45 -20.70 13.29 8.67
C GLU A 45 -19.52 12.50 9.30
N ALA A 46 -19.77 11.76 10.39
CA ALA A 46 -18.77 10.89 10.99
C ALA A 46 -18.28 9.79 10.04
N ALA A 47 -19.19 9.09 9.34
CA ALA A 47 -18.82 8.04 8.39
C ALA A 47 -18.09 8.59 7.17
N LYS A 48 -18.50 9.77 6.69
CA LYS A 48 -17.80 10.50 5.62
C LYS A 48 -16.38 10.87 6.03
N GLN A 49 -16.21 11.46 7.22
CA GLN A 49 -14.89 11.81 7.75
C GLN A 49 -14.04 10.56 7.98
N ALA A 50 -14.63 9.44 8.37
CA ALA A 50 -13.90 8.18 8.53
C ALA A 50 -13.33 7.67 7.20
N LEU A 51 -14.10 7.69 6.11
CA LEU A 51 -13.59 7.35 4.77
C LEU A 51 -12.46 8.28 4.32
N LEU A 52 -12.62 9.58 4.52
CA LEU A 52 -11.59 10.56 4.16
C LEU A 52 -10.34 10.38 5.02
N THR A 53 -10.49 10.14 6.32
CA THR A 53 -9.37 9.89 7.24
C THR A 53 -8.61 8.62 6.84
N ALA A 54 -9.32 7.52 6.52
CA ALA A 54 -8.68 6.30 6.07
C ALA A 54 -7.86 6.50 4.78
N LEU A 55 -8.35 7.32 3.85
CA LEU A 55 -7.64 7.58 2.59
C LEU A 55 -6.48 8.57 2.76
N THR A 56 -6.76 9.74 3.34
CA THR A 56 -5.88 10.92 3.30
C THR A 56 -5.28 11.30 4.64
N GLY A 57 -5.61 10.58 5.72
CA GLY A 57 -5.04 10.84 7.05
C GLY A 57 -3.54 10.55 7.11
N PRO A 58 -2.83 11.07 8.13
CA PRO A 58 -1.40 10.83 8.29
C PRO A 58 -1.05 9.36 8.59
N GLU A 59 -1.98 8.59 9.16
CA GLU A 59 -1.88 7.12 9.31
C GLU A 59 -2.63 6.36 8.21
N GLY A 60 -3.19 7.08 7.23
CA GLY A 60 -4.02 6.53 6.15
C GLY A 60 -3.23 6.03 4.94
N GLU A 61 -3.94 5.47 3.96
CA GLU A 61 -3.31 4.69 2.89
C GLU A 61 -2.48 5.54 1.93
N TYR A 62 -2.83 6.82 1.72
CA TYR A 62 -1.99 7.74 0.96
C TYR A 62 -0.64 7.99 1.63
N ALA A 63 -0.63 8.19 2.95
CA ALA A 63 0.61 8.41 3.69
C ALA A 63 1.49 7.15 3.66
N ALA A 64 0.92 5.98 3.94
CA ALA A 64 1.62 4.69 3.89
C ALA A 64 2.23 4.42 2.50
N TYR A 65 1.44 4.57 1.43
CA TYR A 65 1.93 4.42 0.06
C TYR A 65 3.12 5.35 -0.25
N ALA A 66 3.03 6.62 0.17
CA ALA A 66 4.09 7.60 -0.07
C ALA A 66 5.35 7.29 0.74
N MET A 67 5.22 6.83 1.99
CA MET A 67 6.33 6.43 2.85
C MET A 67 7.11 5.27 2.23
N TYR A 68 6.43 4.22 1.77
CA TYR A 68 7.10 3.06 1.15
C TYR A 68 7.70 3.42 -0.21
N THR A 69 7.01 4.28 -0.98
CA THR A 69 7.55 4.83 -2.23
C THR A 69 8.84 5.62 -1.99
N ALA A 70 8.91 6.43 -0.92
CA ALA A 70 10.12 7.17 -0.58
C ALA A 70 11.31 6.25 -0.29
N VAL A 71 11.09 5.15 0.44
CA VAL A 71 12.15 4.14 0.69
C VAL A 71 12.60 3.47 -0.61
N ILE A 72 11.65 3.04 -1.45
CA ILE A 72 11.98 2.38 -2.72
C ILE A 72 12.77 3.32 -3.65
N ASN A 73 12.42 4.61 -3.68
CA ASN A 73 13.15 5.60 -4.48
C ASN A 73 14.59 5.82 -3.99
N GLU A 74 14.83 5.75 -2.69
CA GLU A 74 16.15 5.95 -2.08
C GLU A 74 17.03 4.69 -2.15
N TYR A 75 16.47 3.54 -1.79
CA TYR A 75 17.22 2.30 -1.56
C TYR A 75 17.05 1.25 -2.67
N GLY A 76 16.19 1.51 -3.65
CA GLY A 76 15.81 0.57 -4.69
C GLY A 76 14.71 -0.41 -4.26
N GLU A 77 14.37 -1.34 -5.14
CA GLU A 77 13.35 -2.35 -4.88
C GLU A 77 13.83 -3.35 -3.82
N VAL A 78 13.22 -3.28 -2.64
CA VAL A 78 13.55 -4.13 -1.49
C VAL A 78 12.27 -4.54 -0.77
N GLU A 79 12.22 -5.80 -0.33
CA GLU A 79 11.10 -6.30 0.44
C GLU A 79 11.23 -5.96 1.93
N PRO A 80 10.13 -5.65 2.64
CA PRO A 80 8.74 -5.81 2.22
C PRO A 80 8.11 -4.57 1.55
N TYR A 81 8.87 -3.49 1.39
CA TYR A 81 8.37 -2.19 0.95
C TYR A 81 7.70 -2.25 -0.42
N LEU A 82 8.29 -2.99 -1.37
CA LEU A 82 7.73 -3.13 -2.71
C LEU A 82 6.34 -3.79 -2.68
N THR A 83 6.25 -4.99 -2.08
CA THR A 83 5.00 -5.75 -2.03
C THR A 83 3.93 -5.02 -1.22
N ILE A 84 4.30 -4.40 -0.10
CA ILE A 84 3.33 -3.67 0.74
C ILE A 84 2.85 -2.39 0.05
N ARG A 85 3.73 -1.61 -0.61
CA ARG A 85 3.30 -0.45 -1.41
C ARG A 85 2.27 -0.84 -2.48
N GLU A 86 2.43 -1.99 -3.12
CA GLU A 86 1.42 -2.50 -4.06
C GLU A 86 0.11 -2.93 -3.39
N ALA A 87 0.16 -3.43 -2.15
CA ALA A 87 -1.03 -3.64 -1.34
C ALA A 87 -1.74 -2.32 -1.03
N GLU A 88 -0.98 -1.28 -0.66
CA GLU A 88 -1.55 0.05 -0.40
C GLU A 88 -2.21 0.66 -1.63
N ALA A 89 -1.65 0.46 -2.83
CA ALA A 89 -2.32 0.86 -4.06
C ALA A 89 -3.72 0.23 -4.20
N ARG A 90 -3.88 -1.04 -3.79
CA ARG A 90 -5.17 -1.73 -3.81
C ARG A 90 -6.10 -1.24 -2.69
N HIS A 91 -5.57 -0.91 -1.52
CA HIS A 91 -6.33 -0.31 -0.42
C HIS A 91 -6.90 1.06 -0.82
N ILE A 92 -6.05 1.92 -1.37
CA ILE A 92 -6.42 3.22 -1.96
C ILE A 92 -7.59 3.05 -2.94
N GLN A 93 -7.44 2.15 -3.92
CA GLN A 93 -8.50 1.92 -4.90
C GLN A 93 -9.80 1.41 -4.27
N ALA A 94 -9.73 0.63 -3.19
CA ALA A 94 -10.93 0.18 -2.48
C ALA A 94 -11.65 1.34 -1.78
N LEU A 95 -10.92 2.24 -1.15
CA LEU A 95 -11.46 3.44 -0.50
C LEU A 95 -12.02 4.42 -1.53
N GLN A 96 -11.31 4.68 -2.62
CA GLN A 96 -11.78 5.53 -3.72
C GLN A 96 -13.11 5.02 -4.29
N ARG A 97 -13.25 3.70 -4.53
CA ARG A 97 -14.53 3.11 -4.96
C ARG A 97 -15.67 3.32 -3.97
N LEU A 98 -15.40 3.33 -2.66
CA LEU A 98 -16.42 3.64 -1.65
C LEU A 98 -16.77 5.13 -1.68
N LEU A 99 -15.78 6.01 -1.71
CA LEU A 99 -15.99 7.46 -1.80
C LEU A 99 -16.79 7.83 -3.06
N ASP A 100 -16.45 7.28 -4.22
CA ASP A 100 -17.18 7.45 -5.47
C ASP A 100 -18.64 6.97 -5.34
N ARG A 101 -18.85 5.78 -4.75
CA ARG A 101 -20.19 5.21 -4.55
C ARG A 101 -21.08 6.12 -3.70
N TYR A 102 -20.52 6.73 -2.67
CA TYR A 102 -21.24 7.62 -1.77
C TYR A 102 -21.23 9.09 -2.21
N GLY A 103 -20.63 9.41 -3.37
CA GLY A 103 -20.57 10.78 -3.90
C GLY A 103 -19.74 11.74 -3.04
N VAL A 104 -18.70 11.22 -2.38
CA VAL A 104 -17.79 12.02 -1.55
C VAL A 104 -16.56 12.40 -2.36
N GLU A 105 -16.27 13.70 -2.44
CA GLU A 105 -15.05 14.21 -3.08
C GLU A 105 -13.80 13.91 -2.24
N TYR A 106 -12.70 13.61 -2.92
CA TYR A 106 -11.38 13.38 -2.32
C TYR A 106 -10.27 13.85 -3.26
N PRO A 107 -9.04 14.09 -2.76
CA PRO A 107 -7.88 14.34 -3.61
C PRO A 107 -7.59 13.12 -4.50
N VAL A 108 -7.74 13.29 -5.82
CA VAL A 108 -7.47 12.22 -6.80
C VAL A 108 -6.00 11.83 -6.77
N GLU A 109 -5.13 12.84 -6.70
CA GLU A 109 -3.69 12.65 -6.55
C GLU A 109 -3.31 12.51 -5.06
N ASN A 110 -2.33 11.65 -4.77
CA ASN A 110 -1.83 11.46 -3.42
C ASN A 110 -0.96 12.67 -3.01
N PRO A 111 -1.38 13.47 -2.01
CA PRO A 111 -0.68 14.70 -1.63
C PRO A 111 0.64 14.47 -0.87
N TYR A 112 0.90 13.24 -0.41
CA TYR A 112 2.13 12.89 0.31
C TYR A 112 3.29 12.52 -0.63
N LEU A 113 3.01 12.22 -1.90
CA LEU A 113 4.06 11.85 -2.86
C LEU A 113 5.05 12.99 -3.06
N GLY A 114 6.34 12.67 -2.92
CA GLY A 114 7.44 13.64 -3.02
C GLY A 114 7.60 14.56 -1.80
N GLN A 115 6.74 14.47 -0.79
CA GLN A 115 6.84 15.24 0.47
C GLN A 115 7.50 14.44 1.60
N VAL A 116 7.46 13.10 1.52
CA VAL A 116 8.03 12.21 2.52
C VAL A 116 9.48 11.88 2.17
N THR A 117 10.38 11.97 3.15
CA THR A 117 11.78 11.55 3.02
C THR A 117 11.97 10.19 3.67
N ALA A 118 12.74 9.31 3.03
CA ALA A 118 13.09 8.01 3.61
C ALA A 118 13.99 8.18 4.85
N PRO A 119 13.86 7.32 5.88
CA PRO A 119 14.81 7.26 6.99
C PRO A 119 16.25 7.00 6.53
N GLU A 120 17.24 7.25 7.40
CA GLU A 120 18.67 7.24 7.04
C GLU A 120 19.24 5.83 6.78
N SER A 121 18.48 4.80 7.12
CA SER A 121 18.79 3.41 6.76
C SER A 121 17.53 2.56 6.58
N LEU A 122 17.67 1.44 5.86
CA LEU A 122 16.60 0.44 5.76
C LEU A 122 16.22 -0.16 7.11
N GLU A 123 17.16 -0.27 8.06
CA GLU A 123 16.89 -0.80 9.39
C GLU A 123 16.02 0.16 10.21
N GLU A 124 16.32 1.46 10.15
CA GLU A 124 15.47 2.50 10.74
C GLU A 124 14.12 2.58 10.04
N ALA A 125 14.08 2.46 8.72
CA ALA A 125 12.84 2.46 7.96
C ALA A 125 11.93 1.28 8.35
N ALA A 126 12.47 0.07 8.46
CA ALA A 126 11.68 -1.10 8.83
C ALA A 126 11.08 -0.95 10.25
N ARG A 127 11.84 -0.41 11.20
CA ARG A 127 11.32 -0.10 12.55
C ARG A 127 10.22 0.96 12.51
N ALA A 128 10.48 2.09 11.85
CA ALA A 128 9.53 3.19 11.75
C ALA A 128 8.22 2.75 11.09
N TRP A 129 8.29 1.87 10.09
CA TRP A 129 7.09 1.40 9.41
C TRP A 129 6.36 0.28 10.13
N ALA A 130 7.04 -0.53 10.95
CA ALA A 130 6.34 -1.39 11.91
C ALA A 130 5.51 -0.54 12.90
N GLU A 131 6.04 0.58 13.40
CA GLU A 131 5.26 1.53 14.22
C GLU A 131 4.13 2.18 13.42
N GLY A 132 4.37 2.53 12.15
CA GLY A 132 3.36 3.04 11.23
C GLY A 132 2.19 2.07 11.04
N GLU A 133 2.44 0.78 10.86
CA GLU A 133 1.40 -0.24 10.74
C GLU A 133 0.58 -0.40 12.02
N ILE A 134 1.21 -0.30 13.20
CA ILE A 134 0.49 -0.26 14.49
C ILE A 134 -0.42 0.96 14.54
N ALA A 135 0.05 2.12 14.10
CA ALA A 135 -0.74 3.34 14.06
C ALA A 135 -1.92 3.25 13.07
N ASN A 136 -1.71 2.63 11.90
CA ASN A 136 -2.75 2.37 10.90
C ASN A 136 -3.83 1.41 11.44
N VAL A 137 -3.44 0.31 12.10
CA VAL A 137 -4.38 -0.60 12.78
C VAL A 137 -5.20 0.16 13.83
N ALA A 138 -4.54 0.97 14.67
CA ALA A 138 -5.20 1.76 15.70
C ALA A 138 -6.13 2.84 15.10
N MET A 139 -5.79 3.41 13.94
CA MET A 139 -6.68 4.28 13.19
C MET A 139 -7.95 3.52 12.81
N TYR A 140 -7.83 2.36 12.15
CA TYR A 140 -8.99 1.57 11.76
C TYR A 140 -9.84 1.12 12.95
N ASP A 141 -9.24 0.75 14.08
CA ASP A 141 -9.97 0.46 15.32
C ASP A 141 -10.91 1.60 15.72
N ARG A 142 -10.42 2.85 15.68
CA ARG A 142 -11.24 4.03 15.97
C ARG A 142 -12.28 4.31 14.89
N LEU A 143 -11.90 4.17 13.61
CA LEU A 143 -12.78 4.51 12.49
C LEU A 143 -13.96 3.54 12.33
N LEU A 144 -13.81 2.29 12.76
CA LEU A 144 -14.86 1.27 12.70
C LEU A 144 -16.12 1.66 13.49
N GLU A 145 -15.98 2.40 14.59
CA GLU A 145 -17.11 2.90 15.38
C GLU A 145 -17.97 3.88 14.57
N ALA A 146 -17.34 4.73 13.76
CA ALA A 146 -18.04 5.75 12.97
C ALA A 146 -18.83 5.17 11.78
N VAL A 147 -18.53 3.92 11.38
CA VAL A 147 -19.08 3.28 10.18
C VAL A 147 -19.93 2.05 10.46
N GLU A 148 -20.24 1.73 11.73
CA GLU A 148 -20.97 0.51 12.12
C GLU A 148 -22.29 0.32 11.35
N GLY A 149 -23.00 1.42 11.03
CA GLY A 149 -24.23 1.42 10.25
C GLY A 149 -24.07 1.20 8.74
N TYR A 150 -22.84 1.04 8.22
CA TYR A 150 -22.51 0.93 6.80
C TYR A 150 -21.75 -0.37 6.51
N PRO A 151 -22.44 -1.50 6.31
CA PRO A 151 -21.81 -2.82 6.22
C PRO A 151 -20.76 -2.96 5.11
N ASP A 152 -20.91 -2.23 4.00
CA ASP A 152 -19.94 -2.27 2.91
C ASP A 152 -18.63 -1.54 3.26
N ILE A 153 -18.71 -0.41 3.96
CA ILE A 153 -17.56 0.33 4.50
C ILE A 153 -16.89 -0.48 5.62
N THR A 154 -17.66 -0.95 6.60
CA THR A 154 -17.16 -1.76 7.73
C THR A 154 -16.36 -2.96 7.24
N ARG A 155 -16.86 -3.67 6.22
CA ARG A 155 -16.15 -4.82 5.64
C ARG A 155 -14.82 -4.43 5.00
N VAL A 156 -14.76 -3.29 4.28
CA VAL A 156 -13.51 -2.81 3.69
C VAL A 156 -12.53 -2.41 4.80
N PHE A 157 -12.96 -1.64 5.79
CA PHE A 157 -12.10 -1.23 6.91
C PHE A 157 -11.54 -2.41 7.69
N GLN A 158 -12.37 -3.43 7.98
CA GLN A 158 -11.91 -4.66 8.63
C GLN A 158 -10.87 -5.41 7.78
N ASN A 159 -11.02 -5.43 6.45
CA ASN A 159 -10.05 -6.07 5.57
C ASN A 159 -8.71 -5.32 5.52
N LEU A 160 -8.75 -3.99 5.43
CA LEU A 160 -7.54 -3.14 5.40
C LEU A 160 -6.80 -3.24 6.74
N ARG A 161 -7.51 -3.05 7.86
CA ARG A 161 -6.98 -3.29 9.21
C ARG A 161 -6.33 -4.66 9.36
N ARG A 162 -6.98 -5.72 8.86
CA ARG A 162 -6.45 -7.08 8.94
C ARG A 162 -5.18 -7.24 8.12
N ALA A 163 -5.10 -6.63 6.93
CA ALA A 163 -3.89 -6.64 6.12
C ALA A 163 -2.72 -5.98 6.85
N SER A 164 -2.94 -4.80 7.45
CA SER A 164 -1.95 -4.10 8.26
C SER A 164 -1.48 -4.95 9.44
N LEU A 165 -2.43 -5.51 10.20
CA LEU A 165 -2.14 -6.27 11.43
C LEU A 165 -1.48 -7.63 11.16
N GLU A 166 -2.01 -8.40 10.21
CA GLU A 166 -1.67 -9.83 10.04
C GLU A 166 -0.62 -10.05 8.94
N ALA A 167 -0.39 -9.07 8.07
CA ALA A 167 0.58 -9.21 6.97
C ALA A 167 1.66 -8.13 7.00
N HIS A 168 1.30 -6.85 6.99
CA HIS A 168 2.29 -5.78 6.84
C HIS A 168 3.17 -5.62 8.08
N LEU A 169 2.55 -5.54 9.26
CA LEU A 169 3.26 -5.39 10.53
C LEU A 169 4.28 -6.52 10.77
N PRO A 170 3.91 -7.82 10.66
CA PRO A 170 4.88 -8.91 10.80
C PRO A 170 6.01 -8.85 9.78
N ALA A 171 5.73 -8.41 8.54
CA ALA A 171 6.75 -8.28 7.51
C ALA A 171 7.76 -7.16 7.83
N PHE A 172 7.30 -5.99 8.30
CA PHE A 172 8.22 -4.92 8.73
C PHE A 172 8.97 -5.28 10.00
N GLN A 173 8.36 -6.00 10.95
CA GLN A 173 9.05 -6.52 12.13
C GLN A 173 10.18 -7.48 11.73
N ALA A 174 9.89 -8.45 10.86
CA ALA A 174 10.91 -9.38 10.35
C ALA A 174 12.02 -8.65 9.57
N ALA A 175 11.67 -7.61 8.81
CA ALA A 175 12.65 -6.79 8.09
C ALA A 175 13.56 -6.02 9.06
N ALA A 176 13.00 -5.47 10.15
CA ALA A 176 13.76 -4.77 11.19
C ALA A 176 14.76 -5.70 11.88
N GLU A 177 14.40 -6.97 12.07
CA GLU A 177 15.30 -8.01 12.61
C GLU A 177 16.35 -8.50 11.59
N SER A 178 16.13 -8.25 10.30
CA SER A 178 16.96 -8.75 9.19
C SER A 178 17.86 -7.67 8.54
N GLY A 179 18.16 -6.58 9.27
CA GLY A 179 19.00 -5.49 8.75
C GLY A 179 18.27 -4.53 7.80
N GLY A 180 16.94 -4.51 7.85
CA GLY A 180 16.10 -3.52 7.16
C GLY A 180 15.35 -4.02 5.92
N GLY A 181 15.57 -5.26 5.49
CA GLY A 181 14.85 -5.87 4.36
C GLY A 181 14.82 -7.40 4.41
N LEU A 182 13.89 -8.02 3.69
CA LEU A 182 13.67 -9.47 3.70
C LEU A 182 14.27 -10.20 2.50
N THR A 183 14.32 -9.54 1.34
CA THR A 183 15.12 -9.92 0.17
C THR A 183 15.31 -8.67 -0.69
N GLN A 184 16.47 -8.53 -1.33
CA GLN A 184 16.52 -7.70 -2.53
C GLN A 184 16.01 -8.58 -3.66
N VAL A 185 14.92 -8.16 -4.32
CA VAL A 185 14.55 -8.76 -5.60
C VAL A 185 15.69 -8.44 -6.55
N HIS A 186 16.64 -9.38 -6.69
CA HIS A 186 17.69 -9.28 -7.69
C HIS A 186 17.01 -9.29 -9.06
N ALA A 187 16.93 -8.10 -9.67
CA ALA A 187 16.61 -7.97 -11.07
C ALA A 187 17.71 -8.68 -11.88
N GLY A 188 17.48 -9.95 -12.19
CA GLY A 188 18.19 -10.72 -13.21
C GLY A 188 19.57 -11.27 -12.82
N GLU A 189 19.60 -12.39 -12.10
CA GLU A 189 20.68 -13.37 -12.30
C GLU A 189 20.10 -14.61 -12.98
N GLY A 190 20.53 -14.80 -14.22
CA GLY A 190 20.07 -15.86 -15.10
C GLY A 190 20.25 -17.24 -14.46
N MET A 191 19.17 -18.01 -14.52
CA MET A 191 19.12 -19.43 -14.19
C MET A 191 20.21 -20.19 -14.96
N GLY A 192 21.34 -20.43 -14.30
CA GLY A 192 22.41 -21.28 -14.81
C GLY A 192 21.90 -22.70 -14.95
N HIS A 193 21.70 -23.14 -16.19
CA HIS A 193 21.48 -24.54 -16.54
C HIS A 193 22.71 -25.38 -16.14
N PRO A 194 22.60 -26.39 -15.27
CA PRO A 194 23.64 -27.40 -15.19
C PRO A 194 23.46 -28.33 -16.40
N GLY A 195 24.33 -28.15 -17.39
CA GLY A 195 24.43 -29.02 -18.56
C GLY A 195 24.66 -30.48 -18.16
N GLY A 196 23.62 -31.29 -18.31
CA GLY A 196 23.70 -32.75 -18.22
C GLY A 196 24.49 -33.32 -19.39
N ARG A 197 25.75 -33.68 -19.12
CA ARG A 197 26.61 -34.43 -20.03
C ARG A 197 26.30 -35.93 -19.89
N GLY A 198 25.38 -36.45 -20.69
CA GLY A 198 25.14 -37.89 -20.83
C GLY A 198 26.13 -38.52 -21.82
N PRO A 199 26.75 -39.68 -21.52
CA PRO A 199 27.63 -40.35 -22.47
C PRO A 199 26.83 -41.17 -23.50
N GLN A 200 27.45 -41.24 -24.68
CA GLN A 200 27.02 -41.89 -25.91
C GLN A 200 26.69 -43.38 -25.74
N GLY A 201 25.73 -43.89 -26.51
CA GLY A 201 25.55 -45.35 -26.61
C GLY A 201 24.43 -45.84 -27.53
N ARG A 202 24.83 -46.16 -28.77
CA ARG A 202 24.29 -47.18 -29.69
C ARG A 202 23.11 -46.85 -30.63
N ALA A 203 23.51 -46.85 -31.90
CA ALA A 203 22.79 -47.00 -33.14
C ALA A 203 21.70 -48.09 -33.18
N PHE A 204 20.63 -47.79 -33.93
CA PHE A 204 19.96 -48.73 -34.83
C PHE A 204 19.53 -48.00 -36.12
N PRO A 205 19.56 -48.66 -37.29
CA PRO A 205 19.49 -47.99 -38.59
C PRO A 205 18.08 -47.93 -39.20
N VAL A 206 17.88 -46.83 -39.93
CA VAL A 206 17.05 -46.48 -41.11
C VAL A 206 15.81 -47.30 -41.56
N GLN A 207 14.82 -46.48 -41.95
CA GLN A 207 13.89 -46.56 -43.11
C GLN A 207 12.64 -47.46 -43.06
N GLY A 208 11.47 -46.85 -43.30
CA GLY A 208 10.24 -47.55 -43.68
C GLY A 208 8.96 -46.72 -43.73
N CYS A 209 8.77 -46.00 -44.83
CA CYS A 209 7.58 -45.44 -45.47
C CYS A 209 6.15 -45.50 -44.85
N SER A 210 5.48 -44.34 -44.96
CA SER A 210 4.06 -44.03 -45.22
C SER A 210 3.02 -45.14 -45.45
N GLY A 211 1.81 -44.91 -44.89
CA GLY A 211 0.52 -45.40 -45.42
C GLY A 211 -0.55 -45.53 -44.33
N HIS A 212 -1.48 -44.57 -44.17
CA HIS A 212 -2.84 -44.51 -44.75
C HIS A 212 -3.94 -45.25 -43.95
N ARG A 213 -4.92 -44.43 -43.53
CA ARG A 213 -6.30 -44.66 -43.06
C ARG A 213 -6.92 -46.06 -43.14
N GLY A 214 -7.70 -46.41 -42.11
CA GLY A 214 -8.99 -47.09 -42.31
C GLY A 214 -9.57 -47.86 -41.12
N ARG A 215 -10.66 -47.29 -40.57
CA ARG A 215 -11.75 -47.89 -39.75
C ARG A 215 -11.45 -48.31 -38.31
#